data_AF-A0A4Y2J953-F1
#
_entry.id   AF-A0A4Y2J953-F1
#
_cell.length_a   1.000
_cell.length_b   1.000
_cell.length_c   1.000
_cell.angle_alpha   90.00
_cell.angle_beta   90.00
_cell.angle_gamma   90.00
#
_symmetry.space_group_name_H-M   'P 1'
#
loop_
_entity.id
_entity.type
_entity.pdbx_description
1 polymer ?
#
loop_
_entity_poly.entity_id
_entity_poly.type
_entity_poly.pdbx_seq_one_letter_code
_entity_poly.pdbx_strand_id
1 'polypeptide(L)'
;MGEQAEDIFSSFGLFKTEQDDFDIVLKKFNDLYVTIFERAQFIKLAHLDGETVNTFITTFYKLAEHCGYGVLHSELIRHRIVVDIRNKNLSEKLQLDADLTLAKVIERFRHNEVVKEQQEKLIEKCCKV
;
A
#
# COMPACT_ATOMS: atom_id res chain seq x y z
N MET A 1 7.20 32.84 3.80
CA MET A 1 6.63 31.49 3.68
C MET A 1 6.54 31.13 2.20
N GLY A 2 6.57 29.84 1.84
CA GLY A 2 6.39 29.45 0.45
C GLY A 2 4.98 29.77 -0.05
N GLU A 3 4.80 29.92 -1.36
CA GLU A 3 3.53 30.32 -2.00
C GLU A 3 2.33 29.47 -1.58
N GLN A 4 2.54 28.17 -1.31
CA GLN A 4 1.48 27.23 -0.90
C GLN A 4 1.30 27.10 0.61
N ALA A 5 2.14 27.75 1.43
CA ALA A 5 2.14 27.53 2.87
C ALA A 5 0.85 28.04 3.55
N GLU A 6 0.28 29.12 3.02
CA GLU A 6 -0.93 29.78 3.56
C GLU A 6 -2.18 28.92 3.31
N ASP A 7 -2.26 28.27 2.14
CA ASP A 7 -3.30 27.30 1.80
C ASP A 7 -3.21 26.05 2.67
N ILE A 8 -1.99 25.51 2.85
CA ILE A 8 -1.76 24.34 3.71
C ILE A 8 -2.11 24.66 5.17
N PHE A 9 -1.68 25.82 5.66
CA PHE A 9 -1.99 26.27 7.03
C PHE A 9 -3.50 26.38 7.26
N SER A 10 -4.22 26.97 6.30
CA SER A 10 -5.68 27.10 6.36
C SER A 10 -6.40 25.74 6.35
N SER A 11 -5.79 24.72 5.73
CA SER A 11 -6.34 23.36 5.66
C SER A 11 -6.28 22.58 6.98
N PHE A 12 -5.45 23.01 7.94
CA PHE A 12 -5.28 22.28 9.21
C PHE A 12 -6.48 22.36 10.16
N GLY A 13 -7.40 23.32 9.95
CA GLY A 13 -8.59 23.48 10.77
C GLY A 13 -8.31 23.77 12.25
N LEU A 14 -7.16 24.40 12.55
CA LEU A 14 -6.73 24.74 13.90
C LEU A 14 -7.65 25.79 14.55
N PHE A 15 -7.87 25.69 15.85
CA PHE A 15 -8.53 26.76 16.61
C PHE A 15 -7.62 27.97 16.74
N LYS A 16 -8.19 29.18 16.93
CA LYS A 16 -7.39 30.43 17.04
C LYS A 16 -6.27 30.34 18.08
N THR A 17 -6.52 29.67 19.20
CA THR A 17 -5.52 29.47 20.27
C THR A 17 -4.38 28.53 19.88
N GLU A 18 -4.60 27.62 18.93
CA GLU A 18 -3.59 26.68 18.41
C GLU A 18 -2.82 27.26 17.22
N GLN A 19 -3.41 28.24 16.51
CA GLN A 19 -2.77 28.95 15.39
C GLN A 19 -1.65 29.88 15.86
N ASP A 20 -1.79 30.45 17.06
CA ASP A 20 -0.80 31.34 17.66
C ASP A 20 0.37 30.60 18.31
N ASP A 21 0.25 29.28 18.52
CA ASP A 21 1.30 28.43 19.06
C ASP A 21 2.20 27.88 17.95
N PHE A 22 3.40 28.45 17.85
CA PHE A 22 4.38 28.06 16.84
C PHE A 22 4.75 26.57 16.91
N ASP A 23 4.85 25.98 18.10
CA ASP A 23 5.26 24.59 18.26
C ASP A 23 4.16 23.64 17.76
N ILE A 24 2.89 23.98 17.99
CA ILE A 24 1.74 23.22 17.48
C ILE A 24 1.71 23.30 15.95
N VAL A 25 1.87 24.49 15.38
CA VAL A 25 1.87 24.69 13.92
C VAL A 25 3.02 23.95 13.26
N LEU A 26 4.23 24.07 13.80
CA LEU A 26 5.42 23.38 13.28
C LEU A 26 5.25 21.86 13.34
N LYS A 27 4.70 21.34 14.45
CA LYS A 27 4.40 19.91 14.59
C LYS A 27 3.41 19.45 13.52
N LYS A 28 2.35 20.21 13.24
CA LYS A 28 1.36 19.86 12.21
C LYS A 28 1.96 19.82 10.81
N PHE A 29 2.83 20.76 10.47
CA PHE A 29 3.56 20.73 9.19
C PHE A 29 4.49 19.53 9.08
N ASN A 30 5.21 19.19 10.15
CA ASN A 30 6.08 18.01 10.17
C ASN A 30 5.27 16.72 10.06
N ASP A 31 4.17 16.58 10.80
CA ASP A 31 3.28 15.42 10.73
C ASP A 31 2.70 15.26 9.32
N LEU A 32 2.29 16.37 8.69
CA LEU A 32 1.84 16.37 7.29
C LEU A 32 2.94 15.92 6.34
N TYR A 33 4.15 16.46 6.48
CA TYR A 33 5.29 16.13 5.61
C TYR A 33 5.67 14.65 5.71
N VAL A 34 5.77 14.12 6.93
CA VAL A 34 6.03 12.69 7.17
C VAL A 34 4.94 11.84 6.50
N THR A 35 3.67 12.24 6.64
CA THR A 35 2.55 11.53 6.03
C THR A 35 2.63 11.53 4.50
N ILE A 36 3.01 12.65 3.86
CA ILE A 36 3.14 12.75 2.40
C ILE A 36 4.26 11.85 1.88
N PHE A 37 5.41 11.84 2.57
CA PHE A 37 6.53 10.98 2.20
C PHE A 37 6.15 9.50 2.27
N GLU A 38 5.53 9.07 3.37
CA GLU A 38 5.09 7.68 3.54
C GLU A 38 4.04 7.27 2.51
N ARG A 39 3.08 8.16 2.20
CA ARG A 39 2.12 7.94 1.12
C ARG A 39 2.79 7.80 -0.24
N ALA A 40 3.83 8.60 -0.52
CA ALA A 40 4.58 8.48 -1.76
C ALA A 40 5.35 7.14 -1.83
N GLN A 41 5.91 6.66 -0.71
CA GLN A 41 6.53 5.33 -0.63
C GLN A 41 5.50 4.23 -0.88
N PHE A 42 4.33 4.31 -0.25
CA PHE A 42 3.22 3.37 -0.46
C PHE A 42 2.78 3.32 -1.93
N ILE A 43 2.65 4.48 -2.59
CA ILE A 43 2.28 4.59 -4.01
C ILE A 43 3.39 4.09 -4.93
N LYS A 44 4.66 4.11 -4.51
CA LYS A 44 5.78 3.60 -5.32
C LYS A 44 6.07 2.12 -5.09
N LEU A 45 5.52 1.53 -4.02
CA LEU A 45 5.76 0.13 -3.68
C LEU A 45 5.31 -0.76 -4.84
N ALA A 46 6.13 -1.76 -5.19
CA ALA A 46 5.91 -2.70 -6.28
C ALA A 46 6.49 -4.06 -5.91
N HIS A 47 5.86 -5.15 -6.36
CA HIS A 47 6.32 -6.51 -6.07
C HIS A 47 7.60 -6.83 -6.84
N LEU A 48 8.71 -7.03 -6.12
CA LEU A 48 10.02 -7.19 -6.72
C LEU A 48 10.27 -8.62 -7.25
N ASP A 49 11.24 -8.75 -8.16
CA ASP A 49 11.69 -10.07 -8.62
C ASP A 49 12.38 -10.83 -7.47
N GLY A 50 11.98 -12.09 -7.26
CA GLY A 50 12.49 -12.90 -6.16
C GLY A 50 11.94 -12.56 -4.77
N GLU A 51 11.11 -11.54 -4.63
CA GLU A 51 10.43 -11.22 -3.37
C GLU A 51 9.26 -12.17 -3.12
N THR A 52 9.16 -12.71 -1.90
CA THR A 52 8.02 -13.57 -1.53
C THR A 52 6.76 -12.75 -1.31
N VAL A 53 5.60 -13.38 -1.52
CA VAL A 53 4.30 -12.70 -1.32
C VAL A 53 4.15 -12.19 0.11
N ASN A 54 4.61 -12.95 1.11
CA ASN A 54 4.52 -12.54 2.51
C ASN A 54 5.40 -11.34 2.85
N THR A 55 6.63 -11.27 2.31
CA THR A 55 7.50 -10.10 2.50
C THR A 55 6.84 -8.86 1.90
N PHE A 56 6.36 -8.98 0.67
CA PHE A 56 5.68 -7.89 -0.03
C PHE A 56 4.45 -7.35 0.74
N ILE A 57 3.56 -8.26 1.18
CA ILE A 57 2.37 -7.90 1.97
C ILE A 57 2.78 -7.24 3.29
N THR A 58 3.81 -7.75 3.96
CA THR A 58 4.31 -7.19 5.23
C THR A 58 4.82 -5.76 5.03
N THR A 59 5.58 -5.50 3.97
CA THR A 59 6.05 -4.15 3.61
C THR A 59 4.88 -3.21 3.33
N PHE A 60 3.84 -3.71 2.65
CA PHE A 60 2.60 -2.97 2.40
C PHE A 60 1.91 -2.50 3.68
N TYR A 61 1.74 -3.40 4.66
CA TYR A 61 1.12 -3.05 5.94
C TYR A 61 1.97 -2.05 6.73
N LYS A 62 3.28 -2.27 6.81
CA LYS A 62 4.20 -1.37 7.53
C LYS A 62 4.14 0.07 7.01
N LEU A 63 4.15 0.26 5.69
CA LEU A 63 4.05 1.60 5.11
C LEU A 63 2.67 2.22 5.33
N ALA A 64 1.61 1.41 5.24
CA ALA A 64 0.23 1.90 5.41
C ALA A 64 -0.06 2.40 6.84
N GLU A 65 0.61 1.86 7.86
CA GLU A 65 0.50 2.31 9.26
C GLU A 65 0.87 3.79 9.44
N HIS A 66 1.84 4.28 8.66
CA HIS A 66 2.32 5.65 8.75
C HIS A 66 1.65 6.61 7.75
N CYS A 67 0.78 6.10 6.87
CA CYS A 67 0.12 6.91 5.85
C CYS A 67 -1.12 7.67 6.35
N GLY A 68 -1.60 7.39 7.56
CA GLY A 68 -2.76 8.06 8.13
C GLY A 68 -4.03 7.90 7.29
N TYR A 69 -4.26 6.71 6.70
CA TYR A 69 -5.42 6.46 5.84
C TYR A 69 -6.75 6.26 6.59
N GLY A 70 -6.71 6.07 7.91
CA GLY A 70 -7.90 5.92 8.74
C GLY A 70 -8.81 4.80 8.24
N VAL A 71 -10.08 5.10 8.01
CA VAL A 71 -11.10 4.12 7.57
C VAL A 71 -10.81 3.52 6.19
N LEU A 72 -10.04 4.21 5.34
CA LEU A 72 -9.70 3.75 4.00
C LEU A 72 -8.49 2.81 3.96
N HIS A 73 -7.86 2.54 5.11
CA HIS A 73 -6.63 1.76 5.21
C HIS A 73 -6.72 0.40 4.48
N SER A 74 -7.74 -0.40 4.79
CA SER A 74 -7.90 -1.72 4.16
C SER A 74 -8.26 -1.65 2.68
N GLU A 75 -8.99 -0.61 2.28
CA GLU A 75 -9.40 -0.41 0.89
C GLU A 75 -8.21 -0.02 0.01
N LEU A 76 -7.37 0.91 0.47
CA LEU A 76 -6.20 1.36 -0.28
C LEU A 76 -5.14 0.26 -0.39
N ILE A 77 -4.90 -0.52 0.68
CA ILE A 77 -4.01 -1.69 0.59
C ILE A 77 -4.55 -2.68 -0.44
N ARG A 78 -5.86 -2.98 -0.41
CA ARG A 78 -6.48 -3.88 -1.39
C ARG A 78 -6.27 -3.40 -2.82
N HIS A 79 -6.60 -2.14 -3.12
CA HIS A 79 -6.44 -1.57 -4.47
C HIS A 79 -4.99 -1.62 -4.93
N ARG A 80 -4.07 -1.24 -4.04
CA ARG A 80 -2.66 -1.12 -4.36
C ARG A 80 -2.03 -2.50 -4.63
N ILE A 81 -2.33 -3.51 -3.80
CA ILE A 81 -1.90 -4.90 -4.07
C ILE A 81 -2.42 -5.39 -5.43
N VAL A 82 -3.70 -5.16 -5.76
CA VAL A 82 -4.26 -5.60 -7.05
C VAL A 82 -3.50 -5.02 -8.24
N VAL A 83 -3.08 -3.75 -8.15
CA VAL A 83 -2.30 -3.07 -9.20
C VAL A 83 -0.85 -3.55 -9.25
N ASP A 84 -0.23 -3.76 -8.08
CA ASP A 84 1.21 -4.01 -7.94
C ASP A 84 1.63 -5.48 -7.99
N ILE A 85 0.67 -6.40 -7.98
CA ILE A 85 0.95 -7.81 -8.24
C ILE A 85 1.63 -7.96 -9.60
N ARG A 86 2.75 -8.69 -9.61
CA ARG A 86 3.50 -9.00 -10.84
C ARG A 86 2.73 -9.92 -11.78
N ASN A 87 2.01 -10.89 -11.24
CA ASN A 87 1.22 -11.83 -12.04
C ASN A 87 -0.02 -11.13 -12.63
N LYS A 88 0.07 -10.71 -13.89
CA LYS A 88 -1.00 -10.00 -14.60
C LYS A 88 -2.29 -10.81 -14.70
N ASN A 89 -2.19 -12.13 -14.95
CA ASN A 89 -3.36 -13.01 -14.95
C ASN A 89 -4.07 -13.05 -13.58
N LEU A 90 -3.30 -13.02 -12.48
CA LEU A 90 -3.89 -12.94 -11.14
C LEU A 90 -4.54 -11.57 -10.91
N SER A 91 -3.87 -10.48 -11.28
CA SER A 91 -4.40 -9.12 -11.18
C SER A 91 -5.75 -8.98 -11.90
N GLU A 92 -5.84 -9.44 -13.15
CA GLU A 92 -7.09 -9.44 -13.93
C GLU A 92 -8.21 -10.23 -13.23
N LYS A 93 -7.90 -11.44 -12.73
CA LYS A 93 -8.88 -12.26 -12.00
C LYS A 93 -9.36 -11.61 -10.70
N LEU A 94 -8.51 -10.84 -10.03
CA LEU A 94 -8.89 -10.11 -8.82
C LEU A 94 -9.80 -8.93 -9.17
N GLN A 95 -9.54 -8.21 -10.26
CA GLN A 95 -10.36 -7.08 -10.72
C GLN A 95 -11.80 -7.48 -11.11
N LEU A 96 -12.00 -8.74 -11.51
CA LEU A 96 -13.33 -9.28 -11.85
C LEU A 96 -14.18 -9.70 -10.63
N ASP A 97 -13.61 -9.74 -9.42
CA ASP A 97 -14.34 -10.11 -8.20
C ASP A 97 -15.01 -8.87 -7.58
N ALA A 98 -16.33 -8.76 -7.74
CA ALA A 98 -17.11 -7.64 -7.21
C ALA A 98 -17.10 -7.56 -5.68
N ASP A 99 -16.93 -8.70 -5.00
CA ASP A 99 -16.93 -8.82 -3.54
C ASP A 99 -15.49 -8.95 -2.99
N LEU A 100 -14.52 -8.41 -3.73
CA LEU A 100 -13.10 -8.53 -3.38
C LEU A 100 -12.81 -7.81 -2.06
N THR A 101 -12.35 -8.55 -1.05
CA THR A 101 -11.88 -8.00 0.22
C THR A 101 -10.36 -8.09 0.31
N LEU A 102 -9.74 -7.31 1.20
CA LEU A 102 -8.30 -7.39 1.44
C LEU A 102 -7.85 -8.81 1.83
N ALA A 103 -8.63 -9.49 2.69
CA ALA A 103 -8.37 -10.88 3.06
C ALA A 103 -8.40 -11.81 1.84
N LYS A 104 -9.40 -11.68 0.96
CA LYS A 104 -9.48 -12.47 -0.28
C LYS A 104 -8.28 -12.24 -1.20
N VAL A 105 -7.82 -10.99 -1.34
CA VAL A 105 -6.63 -10.67 -2.14
C VAL A 105 -5.40 -11.39 -1.59
N ILE A 106 -5.16 -11.28 -0.29
CA ILE A 106 -4.00 -11.90 0.38
C ILE A 106 -4.02 -13.42 0.21
N GLU A 107 -5.17 -14.05 0.45
CA GLU A 107 -5.32 -15.51 0.32
C GLU A 107 -5.09 -15.98 -1.13
N ARG A 108 -5.72 -15.30 -2.11
CA ARG A 108 -5.54 -15.63 -3.53
C ARG A 108 -4.10 -15.42 -3.99
N PHE A 109 -3.42 -14.41 -3.46
CA PHE A 109 -2.04 -14.13 -3.81
C PHE A 109 -1.08 -15.20 -3.29
N ARG A 110 -1.21 -15.58 -2.01
CA ARG A 110 -0.46 -16.69 -1.40
C ARG A 110 -0.72 -18.01 -2.12
N HIS A 111 -1.99 -18.30 -2.41
CA HIS A 111 -2.36 -19.53 -3.11
C HIS A 111 -1.75 -19.58 -4.51
N ASN A 112 -1.68 -18.44 -5.22
CA ASN A 112 -1.06 -18.39 -6.54
C ASN A 112 0.43 -18.70 -6.52
N GLU A 113 1.17 -18.23 -5.51
CA GLU A 113 2.59 -18.54 -5.30
C GLU A 113 2.80 -20.06 -5.12
N VAL A 114 2.04 -20.68 -4.21
CA VAL A 114 2.10 -22.12 -3.95
C VAL A 114 1.76 -22.95 -5.19
N VAL A 115 0.69 -22.59 -5.90
CA VAL A 115 0.29 -23.29 -7.14
C VAL A 115 1.39 -23.19 -8.19
N LYS A 116 2.02 -22.02 -8.34
CA LYS A 116 3.10 -21.82 -9.31
C LYS A 116 4.30 -22.72 -9.00
N GLU A 117 4.75 -22.77 -7.74
CA GLU A 117 5.84 -23.67 -7.31
C GLU A 117 5.49 -25.15 -7.55
N GLN A 118 4.25 -25.54 -7.30
CA GLN A 118 3.79 -26.92 -7.55
C GLN A 118 3.79 -27.26 -9.04
N GLN A 119 3.35 -26.34 -9.90
CA GLN A 119 3.34 -26.54 -11.36
C GLN A 119 4.76 -26.64 -11.92
N GLU A 120 5.70 -25.83 -11.45
CA GLU A 120 7.12 -25.91 -11.84
C GLU A 120 7.71 -27.29 -11.53
N LYS A 121 7.40 -27.86 -10.35
CA LYS A 121 7.81 -29.22 -9.97
C LYS A 121 7.18 -30.31 -10.84
N LEU A 122 5.95 -30.12 -11.33
CA LEU A 122 5.31 -31.07 -12.25
C LEU A 122 5.95 -31.04 -13.63
N ILE A 123 6.27 -29.86 -14.15
CA ILE A 123 6.94 -29.67 -15.45
C ILE A 123 8.35 -30.26 -15.41
N GLU A 124 9.13 -29.98 -14.36
CA GLU A 124 10.48 -30.51 -14.23
C GLU A 124 10.52 -32.05 -14.17
N LYS A 125 9.51 -32.67 -13.56
CA LYS A 125 9.34 -34.13 -13.55
C LYS A 125 8.99 -34.67 -14.94
N CYS A 126 8.20 -33.94 -15.72
CA CYS A 126 7.77 -34.39 -17.05
C CYS A 126 8.90 -34.31 -18.10
N CYS A 127 9.85 -33.38 -17.97
CA CYS A 127 10.99 -33.25 -18.89
C CYS A 127 12.17 -34.21 -18.58
N LYS A 128 12.12 -34.95 -17.47
CA LYS A 128 13.16 -35.93 -17.07
C LYS A 128 12.79 -37.37 -17.44
N VAL A 129 11.72 -37.57 -18.20
CA VAL A 129 11.26 -38.86 -18.77
C VAL A 129 11.46 -38.81 -20.28
#